data_AF-A0A485NYJ3-F1
#
_entry.id   AF-A0A485NYJ3-F1
#
_cell.length_a   1.000
_cell.length_b   1.000
_cell.length_c   1.000
_cell.angle_alpha   90.00
_cell.angle_beta   90.00
_cell.angle_gamma   90.00
#
_symmetry.space_group_name_H-M   'P 1'
#
loop_
_entity.id
_entity.type
_entity.pdbx_description
1 polymer ?
#
loop_
_entity_poly.entity_id
_entity_poly.type
_entity_poly.pdbx_seq_one_letter_code
_entity_poly.pdbx_strand_id
1 'polypeptide(L)' 'MVPQVPYFVLPVKEWERYPLPTDLPPLSPEKKWHLLRVSPENLKTYQRFPSGKRVTPHERQRRDCYFEFRA' A
#
# COMPACT_ATOMS: atom_id res chain seq x y z
N MET A 1 45.89 0.44 22.61
CA MET A 1 45.26 -0.73 21.96
C MET A 1 43.78 -0.45 21.81
N VAL A 2 43.23 -0.54 20.60
CA VAL A 2 41.78 -0.37 20.35
C VAL A 2 41.12 -1.76 20.47
N PRO A 3 39.99 -1.91 21.18
CA PRO A 3 39.31 -3.20 21.25
C PRO A 3 38.78 -3.56 19.85
N GLN A 4 39.24 -4.68 19.29
CA GLN A 4 38.64 -5.24 18.09
C GLN A 4 37.31 -5.89 18.49
N VAL A 5 36.20 -5.23 18.15
CA VAL A 5 34.88 -5.84 18.24
C VAL A 5 34.67 -6.66 16.96
N PRO A 6 34.35 -7.96 17.04
CA PRO A 6 34.07 -8.76 15.86
C PRO A 6 32.89 -8.15 15.12
N TYR A 7 33.10 -7.84 13.85
CA TYR A 7 32.19 -7.07 13.01
C TYR A 7 30.84 -7.81 12.78
N PHE A 8 30.79 -9.12 13.02
CA PHE A 8 29.60 -9.95 12.89
C PHE A 8 29.64 -11.09 13.93
N VAL A 9 28.63 -11.17 14.79
CA VAL A 9 28.42 -12.31 15.69
C VAL A 9 27.22 -13.09 15.15
N LEU A 10 27.46 -14.30 14.65
CA LEU A 10 26.40 -15.19 14.21
C LEU A 10 25.59 -15.67 15.43
N PRO A 11 24.25 -15.61 15.40
CA PRO A 11 23.42 -16.12 16.48
C PRO A 11 23.69 -17.61 16.70
N VAL A 12 23.89 -18.01 17.96
CA VAL A 12 24.15 -19.41 18.35
C VAL A 12 22.98 -20.34 18.01
N LYS A 13 21.78 -19.78 17.83
CA LYS A 13 20.57 -20.49 17.45
C LYS A 13 19.73 -19.62 16.51
N GLU A 14 19.71 -19.95 15.24
CA GLU A 14 18.73 -19.38 14.32
C GLU A 14 17.35 -19.92 14.65
N TRP A 15 16.34 -19.06 14.56
CA TRP A 15 14.96 -19.51 14.73
C TRP A 15 14.62 -20.45 13.58
N GLU A 16 13.98 -21.57 13.90
CA GLU A 16 13.63 -22.62 12.93
C GLU A 16 12.74 -22.09 11.79
N ARG A 17 12.04 -20.97 12.05
CA ARG A 17 11.28 -20.24 11.05
C ARG A 17 11.27 -18.76 11.37
N TYR A 18 11.82 -17.95 10.47
CA TYR A 18 11.54 -16.52 10.47
C TYR A 18 10.15 -16.28 9.88
N PRO A 19 9.39 -15.28 10.38
CA PRO A 19 8.14 -14.91 9.76
C PRO A 19 8.41 -14.55 8.31
N LEU A 20 7.59 -15.09 7.42
CA LEU A 20 7.64 -14.67 6.03
C LEU A 20 7.29 -13.18 5.95
N PRO A 21 7.75 -12.44 4.94
CA PRO A 21 7.33 -11.05 4.74
C PRO A 21 5.81 -10.87 4.65
N THR A 22 5.09 -11.95 4.37
CA THR A 22 3.61 -12.04 4.34
C THR A 22 2.96 -12.37 5.69
N ASP A 23 3.73 -12.73 6.72
CA ASP A 23 3.22 -12.98 8.07
C ASP A 23 2.95 -11.64 8.77
N LEU A 24 1.90 -10.97 8.31
CA LEU A 24 1.47 -9.70 8.86
C LEU A 24 0.78 -9.93 10.22
N PRO A 25 1.04 -9.06 11.22
CA PRO A 25 0.34 -9.14 12.50
C PRO A 25 -1.16 -8.93 12.32
N PRO A 26 -2.00 -9.48 13.22
CA PRO A 26 -3.44 -9.32 13.13
C PRO A 26 -3.82 -7.83 13.15
N LEU A 27 -4.53 -7.40 12.12
CA LEU A 27 -4.95 -6.02 11.98
C LEU A 27 -6.15 -5.71 12.89
N SER A 28 -6.08 -4.60 13.61
CA SER A 28 -7.22 -4.02 14.35
C SER A 28 -8.39 -3.72 13.39
N PRO A 29 -9.65 -3.73 13.85
CA PRO A 29 -10.81 -3.38 13.04
C PRO A 29 -10.68 -2.03 12.29
N GLU A 30 -10.13 -1.00 12.95
CA GLU A 30 -9.92 0.32 12.33
C GLU A 30 -8.94 0.26 11.15
N LYS A 31 -7.78 -0.38 11.35
CA LYS A 31 -6.78 -0.59 10.29
C LYS A 31 -7.34 -1.40 9.13
N LYS A 32 -8.11 -2.47 9.41
CA LYS A 32 -8.79 -3.26 8.36
C LYS A 32 -9.75 -2.38 7.56
N TRP A 33 -10.55 -1.56 8.23
CA TRP A 33 -11.50 -0.66 7.57
C TRP A 33 -10.81 0.43 6.74
N HIS A 34 -9.69 0.97 7.22
CA HIS A 34 -8.89 1.91 6.44
C HIS A 34 -8.29 1.25 5.19
N LEU A 35 -7.63 0.09 5.34
CA LEU A 35 -7.04 -0.66 4.23
C LEU A 35 -8.08 -1.03 3.17
N LEU A 36 -9.26 -1.47 3.59
CA LEU A 36 -10.35 -1.77 2.66
C LEU A 36 -10.77 -0.54 1.84
N ARG A 37 -10.72 0.68 2.38
CA ARG A 37 -11.11 1.91 1.66
C ARG A 37 -10.06 2.43 0.69
N VAL A 38 -8.80 2.08 0.91
CA VAL A 38 -7.68 2.48 0.04
C VAL A 38 -7.32 1.38 -0.95
N SER A 39 -7.94 0.20 -0.84
CA SER A 39 -7.67 -0.92 -1.72
C SER A 39 -8.05 -0.57 -3.17
N PRO A 40 -7.30 -1.05 -4.17
CA PRO A 40 -7.64 -0.88 -5.59
C PRO A 40 -9.04 -1.40 -5.93
N GLU A 41 -9.49 -2.46 -5.24
CA GLU A 41 -10.81 -3.05 -5.39
C GLU A 41 -11.92 -2.13 -4.85
N ASN A 42 -11.58 -1.24 -3.91
CA ASN A 42 -12.43 -0.16 -3.41
C ASN A 42 -12.06 1.19 -4.02
N LEU A 43 -11.58 1.18 -5.28
CA LEU A 43 -11.53 2.39 -6.09
C LEU A 43 -12.93 3.00 -6.06
N LYS A 44 -13.07 4.11 -5.32
CA LYS A 44 -14.30 4.89 -5.35
C LYS A 44 -14.60 5.16 -6.81
N THR A 45 -15.65 4.55 -7.33
CA THR A 45 -16.25 4.88 -8.62
C THR A 45 -16.74 6.33 -8.68
N TYR A 46 -16.50 7.13 -7.64
CA TYR A 46 -16.80 8.54 -7.55
C TYR A 46 -15.53 9.34 -7.30
N GLN A 47 -14.93 9.79 -8.39
CA GLN A 47 -14.02 10.91 -8.34
C GLN A 47 -14.82 12.20 -8.13
N ARG A 48 -14.25 13.16 -7.40
CA ARG A 48 -14.84 14.49 -7.20
C ARG A 48 -13.89 15.56 -7.74
N PHE A 49 -14.45 16.61 -8.30
CA PHE A 49 -13.71 17.83 -8.62
C PHE A 49 -13.24 18.50 -7.32
N PRO A 50 -12.20 19.36 -7.38
CA PRO A 50 -11.81 20.21 -6.25
C PRO A 50 -12.96 21.04 -5.68
N SER A 51 -13.96 21.37 -6.50
CA SER A 51 -15.22 22.02 -6.11
C SER A 51 -16.17 21.13 -5.30
N GLY A 52 -15.81 19.87 -5.03
CA GLY A 52 -16.63 18.89 -4.31
C GLY A 52 -17.72 18.21 -5.15
N LYS A 53 -17.99 18.69 -6.37
CA LYS A 53 -18.94 18.08 -7.32
C LYS A 53 -18.45 16.68 -7.74
N ARG A 54 -19.39 15.74 -7.92
CA ARG A 54 -19.07 14.40 -8.42
C ARG A 54 -18.73 14.48 -9.91
N VAL A 55 -17.67 13.79 -10.31
CA VAL A 55 -17.34 13.58 -11.72
C VAL A 55 -18.34 12.58 -12.29
N THR A 56 -19.07 13.02 -13.30
CA THR A 56 -20.05 12.19 -14.00
C THR A 56 -19.35 11.09 -14.82
N PRO A 57 -20.05 9.99 -15.15
CA PRO A 57 -19.51 8.96 -16.03
C PRO A 57 -19.00 9.51 -17.37
N HIS A 58 -19.73 10.47 -17.97
CA HIS A 58 -19.36 11.07 -19.25
C HIS A 58 -18.08 11.91 -19.18
N GLU A 59 -17.91 12.71 -18.12
CA GLU A 59 -16.66 13.46 -17.90
C GLU A 59 -15.47 12.53 -17.68
N ARG A 60 -15.69 11.42 -16.97
CA ARG A 60 -14.67 10.39 -16.77
C ARG A 60 -14.26 9.74 -18.08
N GLN A 61 -15.23 9.33 -18.90
CA GLN A 61 -14.95 8.74 -20.21
C GLN A 61 -14.16 9.71 -21.09
N ARG A 62 -14.53 10.99 -21.14
CA ARG A 62 -13.78 12.00 -21.90
C ARG A 62 -12.34 12.16 -21.41
N ARG A 63 -12.13 12.18 -20.10
CA ARG A 63 -10.79 12.21 -19.51
C ARG A 63 -9.99 10.98 -19.90
N ASP A 64 -10.56 9.79 -19.74
CA ASP A 64 -9.88 8.54 -20.03
C ASP A 64 -9.46 8.50 -21.50
N CYS A 65 -10.38 8.81 -22.42
CA CYS A 65 -10.07 8.96 -23.84
C CYS A 65 -8.95 9.98 -24.11
N TYR A 66 -8.95 11.15 -23.45
CA TYR A 66 -7.90 12.16 -23.63
C TYR A 66 -6.49 11.62 -23.29
N PHE A 67 -6.37 10.81 -22.24
CA PHE A 67 -5.07 10.27 -21.83
C PHE A 67 -4.62 9.07 -22.68
N GLU A 68 -5.54 8.24 -23.16
CA GLU A 68 -5.23 7.13 -24.08
C GLU A 68 -4.57 7.62 -25.38
N PHE A 69 -4.97 8.79 -25.91
CA PHE A 69 -4.37 9.36 -27.12
C PHE A 69 -3.10 10.19 -26.88
N ARG A 70 -2.59 10.25 -25.64
CA ARG A 70 -1.42 11.05 -25.26
C ARG A 70 -0.21 10.20 -24.83
N ALA A 71 -0.40 8.90 -24.63
CA ALA A 71 0.65 7.93 -24.32
C ALA A 71 1.27 7.37 -25.60
#